data_AF-A0A1V5A393-F1
#
_entry.id   AF-A0A1V5A393-F1
#
_cell.length_a   1.000
_cell.length_b   1.000
_cell.length_c   1.000
_cell.angle_alpha   90.00
_cell.angle_beta   90.00
_cell.angle_gamma   90.00
#
_symmetry.space_group_name_H-M   'P 1'
#
loop_
_entity.id
_entity.type
_entity.pdbx_description
1 polymer ?
#
loop_
_entity_poly.entity_id
_entity_poly.type
_entity_poly.pdbx_seq_one_letter_code
_entity_poly.pdbx_strand_id
1 'polypeptide(L)'
;MEFDLHPAVTLRSGTFSAVVAPGEVVLAGLNDNPVLRRFLFLFVSGNCSRLLSGINRRSVSIEVRRAFTAFQLLQIIRESYHTIVFVEHDPSLYEGAGEEMAPQVGEGLRQLGHGSLVVLYAEFPDPSFEAMARLADRVFYLASPAARPPAPRARGRGRERYPGGLPRGQQTLGGV
;
A
#
# COMPACT_ATOMS: atom_id res chain seq x y z
N MET A 1 0.99 -20.96 -6.96
CA MET A 1 1.79 -20.46 -5.81
C MET A 1 1.08 -19.24 -5.23
N GLU A 2 1.10 -19.09 -3.91
CA GLU A 2 0.57 -17.90 -3.23
C GLU A 2 1.41 -17.60 -1.99
N PHE A 3 1.40 -16.35 -1.56
CA PHE A 3 1.99 -15.95 -0.28
C PHE A 3 1.20 -14.79 0.32
N ASP A 4 1.20 -14.74 1.65
CA ASP A 4 0.58 -13.65 2.39
C ASP A 4 1.59 -12.52 2.60
N LEU A 5 1.27 -11.33 2.08
CA LEU A 5 2.02 -10.10 2.35
C LEU A 5 1.58 -9.49 3.69
N HIS A 6 0.30 -9.65 4.00
CA HIS A 6 -0.34 -9.23 5.24
C HIS A 6 -1.46 -10.25 5.52
N PRO A 7 -1.91 -10.47 6.77
CA PRO A 7 -2.99 -11.43 7.06
C PRO A 7 -4.29 -11.23 6.26
N ALA A 8 -4.50 -10.03 5.70
CA ALA A 8 -5.64 -9.69 4.85
C ALA A 8 -5.33 -9.68 3.33
N VAL A 9 -4.08 -9.91 2.93
CA VAL A 9 -3.60 -9.80 1.54
C VAL A 9 -2.81 -11.05 1.16
N THR A 10 -3.53 -11.99 0.54
CA THR A 10 -2.96 -13.16 -0.12
C THR A 10 -2.76 -12.86 -1.60
N LEU A 11 -1.50 -12.89 -2.04
CA LEU A 11 -1.09 -12.69 -3.42
C LEU A 11 -0.93 -14.04 -4.10
N ARG A 12 -1.41 -14.17 -5.34
CA ARG A 12 -1.48 -15.45 -6.05
C ARG A 12 -0.77 -15.37 -7.40
N SER A 13 -0.10 -16.45 -7.77
CA SER A 13 0.44 -16.64 -9.13
C SER A 13 -0.69 -16.62 -10.15
N GLY A 14 -0.39 -16.16 -11.36
CA GLY A 14 -1.41 -15.98 -12.40
C GLY A 14 -2.19 -14.68 -12.24
N THR A 15 -1.72 -13.74 -11.41
CA THR A 15 -2.39 -12.46 -11.18
C THR A 15 -1.41 -11.30 -11.17
N PHE A 16 -1.90 -10.15 -11.63
CA PHE A 16 -1.32 -8.83 -11.43
C PHE A 16 -2.09 -8.09 -10.33
N SER A 17 -1.42 -7.84 -9.20
CA SER A 17 -2.01 -7.13 -8.05
C SER A 17 -1.35 -5.77 -7.84
N ALA A 18 -2.16 -4.73 -7.64
CA ALA A 18 -1.69 -3.42 -7.18
C ALA A 18 -1.87 -3.32 -5.66
N VAL A 19 -0.85 -2.84 -4.96
CA VAL A 19 -0.83 -2.74 -3.49
C VAL A 19 -0.43 -1.34 -3.08
N VAL A 20 -1.31 -0.68 -2.33
CA VAL A 20 -1.02 0.57 -1.64
C VAL A 20 -0.90 0.28 -0.15
N ALA A 21 0.28 0.45 0.41
CA ALA A 21 0.54 0.12 1.81
C ALA A 21 1.74 0.88 2.38
N PRO A 22 1.77 1.14 3.71
CA PRO A 22 2.96 1.61 4.40
C PRO A 22 4.14 0.66 4.19
N GLY A 23 5.34 1.21 4.00
CA GLY A 23 6.53 0.41 3.73
C GLY A 23 6.83 -0.63 4.82
N GLU A 24 6.59 -0.28 6.09
CA GLU A 24 6.77 -1.17 7.25
C GLU A 24 5.97 -2.48 7.15
N VAL A 25 4.72 -2.40 6.67
CA VAL A 25 3.82 -3.56 6.53
C VAL A 25 4.33 -4.49 5.44
N VAL A 26 4.76 -3.91 4.32
CA VAL A 26 5.30 -4.66 3.18
C VAL A 26 6.63 -5.32 3.55
N LEU A 27 7.51 -4.60 4.25
CA LEU A 27 8.79 -5.14 4.71
C LEU A 27 8.62 -6.32 5.66
N ALA A 28 7.67 -6.25 6.61
CA ALA A 28 7.35 -7.38 7.47
C ALA A 28 6.89 -8.60 6.63
N GLY A 29 5.95 -8.39 5.71
CA GLY A 29 5.47 -9.45 4.83
C GLY A 29 6.54 -10.09 3.95
N LEU A 30 7.50 -9.31 3.45
CA LEU A 30 8.61 -9.83 2.64
C LEU A 30 9.65 -10.55 3.51
N ASN A 31 10.01 -10.00 4.67
CA ASN A 31 11.10 -10.53 5.49
C ASN A 31 10.72 -11.74 6.35
N ASP A 32 9.44 -11.85 6.72
CA ASP A 32 8.95 -12.92 7.60
C ASP A 32 8.45 -14.14 6.83
N ASN A 33 8.44 -14.09 5.49
CA ASN A 33 7.85 -15.13 4.66
C ASN A 33 8.91 -16.08 4.07
N PRO A 34 9.14 -17.27 4.66
CA PRO A 34 10.19 -18.19 4.21
C PRO A 34 9.89 -18.81 2.84
N VAL A 35 8.64 -18.76 2.38
CA VAL A 35 8.21 -19.30 1.08
C VAL A 35 8.92 -18.57 -0.06
N LEU A 36 9.21 -17.28 0.10
CA LEU A 36 9.82 -16.45 -0.94
C LEU A 36 11.22 -16.94 -1.34
N ARG A 37 11.95 -17.64 -0.46
CA ARG A 37 13.27 -18.22 -0.79
C ARG A 37 13.22 -19.36 -1.81
N ARG A 38 12.06 -19.97 -1.99
CA ARG A 38 11.89 -21.16 -2.85
C ARG A 38 11.65 -20.81 -4.32
N PHE A 39 11.48 -19.53 -4.63
CA PHE A 39 11.07 -19.06 -5.95
C PHE A 39 12.05 -18.04 -6.50
N LEU A 40 12.07 -17.92 -7.83
CA LEU A 40 12.79 -16.85 -8.51
C LEU A 40 12.05 -15.54 -8.22
N PHE A 41 12.61 -14.73 -7.32
CA PHE A 41 12.06 -13.45 -6.91
C PHE A 41 12.85 -12.33 -7.58
N LEU A 42 12.17 -11.53 -8.40
CA LEU A 42 12.67 -10.26 -8.93
C LEU A 42 12.07 -9.09 -8.17
N PHE A 43 12.93 -8.26 -7.61
CA PHE A 43 12.57 -6.94 -7.08
C PHE A 43 13.02 -5.87 -8.07
N VAL A 44 12.07 -5.12 -8.63
CA VAL A 44 12.34 -4.00 -9.53
C VAL A 44 12.15 -2.71 -8.76
N SER A 45 13.19 -1.87 -8.73
CA SER A 45 13.10 -0.55 -8.10
C SER A 45 13.32 0.57 -9.10
N GLY A 46 12.69 1.72 -8.84
CA GLY A 46 12.97 2.97 -9.52
C GLY A 46 14.26 3.65 -9.05
N ASN A 47 14.31 4.97 -9.28
CA ASN A 47 15.36 5.88 -8.84
C ASN A 47 15.43 5.96 -7.32
N CYS A 48 14.26 5.99 -6.66
CA CYS A 48 14.13 6.22 -5.23
C CYS A 48 13.44 5.04 -4.54
N SER A 49 14.21 3.98 -4.26
CA SER A 49 13.70 2.84 -3.50
C SER A 49 13.65 3.11 -1.99
N ARG A 50 12.48 2.90 -1.37
CA ARG A 50 12.27 2.95 0.09
C ARG A 50 12.34 1.58 0.73
N LEU A 51 11.98 0.52 -0.01
CA LEU A 51 11.96 -0.83 0.52
C LEU A 51 13.31 -1.53 0.47
N LEU A 52 14.13 -1.28 -0.56
CA LEU A 52 15.32 -2.10 -0.85
C LEU A 52 16.33 -2.15 0.32
N SER A 53 16.46 -1.06 1.08
CA SER A 53 17.35 -1.01 2.25
C SER A 53 16.84 -1.84 3.44
N GLY A 54 15.52 -2.04 3.54
CA GLY A 54 14.86 -2.82 4.58
C GLY A 54 14.69 -4.30 4.28
N ILE A 55 14.94 -4.75 3.04
CA ILE A 55 14.82 -6.16 2.68
C ILE A 55 16.01 -6.95 3.23
N ASN A 56 15.71 -7.93 4.09
CA ASN A 56 16.69 -8.83 4.66
C ASN A 56 17.07 -9.91 3.63
N ARG A 57 18.23 -9.76 2.99
CA ARG A 57 18.77 -10.75 2.03
C ARG A 57 19.06 -12.12 2.62
N ARG A 58 19.11 -12.24 3.96
CA ARG A 58 19.15 -13.56 4.60
C ARG A 58 17.78 -14.23 4.54
N SER A 59 16.70 -13.45 4.65
CA SER A 59 15.31 -13.92 4.63
C SER A 59 14.77 -14.20 3.24
N VAL A 60 15.18 -13.47 2.21
CA VAL A 60 14.68 -13.64 0.84
C VAL A 60 15.84 -13.68 -0.15
N SER A 61 15.80 -14.64 -1.09
CA SER A 61 16.71 -14.68 -2.23
C SER A 61 16.13 -13.85 -3.37
N ILE A 62 16.54 -12.58 -3.47
CA ILE A 62 16.04 -11.65 -4.48
C ILE A 62 17.11 -11.31 -5.53
N GLU A 63 16.71 -11.34 -6.80
CA GLU A 63 17.38 -10.59 -7.86
C GLU A 63 16.85 -9.15 -7.84
N VAL A 64 17.74 -8.17 -7.97
CA VAL A 64 17.37 -6.75 -7.96
C VAL A 64 17.71 -6.14 -9.31
N ARG A 65 16.73 -5.56 -10.00
CA ARG A 65 16.94 -4.75 -11.21
C ARG A 65 16.46 -3.33 -10.97
N ARG A 66 17.17 -2.35 -11.51
CA ARG A 66 16.81 -0.92 -11.44
C ARG A 66 16.37 -0.40 -12.79
N ALA A 67 15.29 0.40 -12.78
CA ALA A 67 14.86 1.18 -13.93
C ALA A 67 14.97 2.68 -13.59
N PHE A 68 15.59 3.43 -14.50
CA PHE A 68 15.69 4.90 -14.43
C PHE A 68 14.68 5.58 -15.35
N THR A 69 14.06 4.82 -16.26
CA THR A 69 13.01 5.29 -17.19
C THR A 69 11.93 4.23 -17.33
N ALA A 70 10.72 4.65 -17.73
CA ALA A 70 9.63 3.71 -17.99
C ALA A 70 9.95 2.70 -19.12
N PHE A 71 10.74 3.10 -20.13
CA PHE A 71 11.22 2.19 -21.17
C PHE A 71 12.10 1.06 -20.60
N GLN A 72 13.01 1.39 -19.68
CA GLN A 72 13.83 0.37 -19.00
C GLN A 72 12.97 -0.55 -18.14
N LEU A 73 11.98 0.00 -17.43
CA LEU A 73 11.04 -0.80 -16.65
C LEU A 73 10.28 -1.78 -17.55
N LEU A 74 9.76 -1.31 -18.69
CA LEU A 74 9.07 -2.16 -19.65
C LEU A 74 9.98 -3.26 -20.21
N GLN A 75 11.24 -2.95 -20.49
CA GLN A 75 12.22 -3.95 -20.93
C GLN A 75 12.46 -5.02 -19.85
N ILE A 76 12.64 -4.62 -18.59
CA ILE A 76 12.80 -5.55 -17.46
C ILE A 76 11.59 -6.49 -17.35
N ILE A 77 10.38 -5.95 -17.46
CA ILE A 77 9.13 -6.72 -17.42
C ILE A 77 9.08 -7.75 -18.55
N ARG A 78 9.40 -7.34 -19.79
CA ARG A 78 9.35 -8.21 -20.98
C ARG A 78 10.39 -9.33 -20.97
N GLU A 79 11.54 -9.10 -20.35
CA GLU A 79 12.63 -10.08 -20.25
C GLU A 79 12.53 -10.97 -19.00
N SER A 80 11.56 -10.73 -18.12
CA SER A 80 11.46 -11.46 -16.85
C SER A 80 10.97 -12.89 -17.07
N TYR A 81 11.66 -13.84 -16.42
CA TYR A 81 11.30 -15.25 -16.31
C TYR A 81 11.06 -15.67 -14.84
N HIS A 82 10.93 -14.68 -13.96
CA HIS A 82 10.82 -14.88 -12.51
C HIS A 82 9.42 -15.32 -12.11
N THR A 83 9.32 -16.17 -11.08
CA THR A 83 8.03 -16.64 -10.58
C THR A 83 7.31 -15.55 -9.78
N ILE A 84 8.06 -14.67 -9.12
CA ILE A 84 7.56 -13.52 -8.36
C ILE A 84 8.24 -12.28 -8.93
N VAL A 85 7.44 -11.27 -9.29
CA VAL A 85 7.93 -9.98 -9.76
C VAL A 85 7.28 -8.90 -8.91
N PHE A 86 8.09 -8.23 -8.10
CA PHE A 86 7.68 -7.16 -7.22
C PHE A 86 8.26 -5.85 -7.75
N VAL A 87 7.39 -4.94 -8.20
CA VAL A 87 7.76 -3.65 -8.75
C VAL A 87 7.40 -2.56 -7.75
N GLU A 88 8.42 -1.89 -7.23
CA GLU A 88 8.24 -0.65 -6.48
C GLU A 88 8.02 0.51 -7.45
N HIS A 89 6.82 1.10 -7.38
CA HIS A 89 6.41 2.22 -8.21
C HIS A 89 7.22 3.46 -7.90
N ASP A 90 7.70 4.11 -8.95
CA ASP A 90 8.41 5.39 -8.88
C ASP A 90 7.89 6.31 -9.99
N PRO A 91 7.12 7.36 -9.65
CA PRO A 91 6.53 8.25 -10.64
C PRO A 91 7.57 8.98 -11.51
N SER A 92 8.81 9.14 -11.05
CA SER A 92 9.86 9.84 -11.82
C SER A 92 10.23 9.12 -13.12
N LEU A 93 9.89 7.84 -13.25
CA LEU A 93 10.17 7.03 -14.45
C LEU A 93 9.35 7.48 -15.66
N TYR A 94 8.21 8.15 -15.43
CA TYR A 94 7.24 8.52 -16.45
C TYR A 94 7.35 10.00 -16.87
N GLU A 95 8.23 10.78 -16.22
CA GLU A 95 8.48 12.17 -16.56
C GLU A 95 9.00 12.29 -18.00
N GLY A 96 8.25 12.99 -18.86
CA GLY A 96 8.60 13.19 -20.26
C GLY A 96 8.43 11.96 -21.17
N ALA A 97 7.91 10.83 -20.67
CA ALA A 97 7.73 9.60 -21.45
C ALA A 97 6.40 9.56 -22.25
N GLY A 98 5.53 10.55 -22.07
CA GLY A 98 4.19 10.62 -22.66
C GLY A 98 3.12 9.92 -21.81
N GLU A 99 1.86 10.33 -21.97
CA GLU A 99 0.73 9.88 -21.14
C GLU A 99 0.43 8.38 -21.31
N GLU A 100 0.71 7.81 -22.49
CA GLU A 100 0.45 6.41 -22.82
C GLU A 100 1.46 5.43 -22.19
N MET A 101 2.57 5.92 -21.66
CA MET A 101 3.64 5.05 -21.18
C MET A 101 3.26 4.29 -19.91
N ALA A 102 2.58 4.93 -18.96
CA ALA A 102 2.12 4.26 -17.74
C ALA A 102 1.10 3.14 -18.06
N PRO A 103 0.04 3.37 -18.85
CA PRO A 103 -0.82 2.31 -19.35
C PRO A 103 -0.07 1.14 -20.00
N GLN A 104 0.90 1.43 -20.88
CA GLN A 104 1.71 0.38 -21.55
C GLN A 104 2.51 -0.47 -20.56
N VAL A 105 3.09 0.14 -19.53
CA VAL A 105 3.75 -0.60 -18.44
C VAL A 105 2.72 -1.47 -17.70
N GLY A 106 1.53 -0.94 -17.41
CA GLY A 106 0.45 -1.68 -16.77
C GLY A 106 -0.01 -2.89 -17.58
N GLU A 107 -0.11 -2.77 -18.91
CA GLU A 107 -0.40 -3.90 -19.80
C GLU A 107 0.70 -4.96 -19.75
N GLY A 108 1.96 -4.54 -19.75
CA GLY A 108 3.10 -5.44 -19.60
C GLY A 108 3.06 -6.22 -18.27
N LEU A 109 2.75 -5.53 -17.17
CA LEU A 109 2.58 -6.16 -15.85
C LEU A 109 1.43 -7.18 -15.84
N ARG A 110 0.29 -6.82 -16.43
CA ARG A 110 -0.86 -7.71 -16.56
C ARG A 110 -0.53 -8.96 -17.38
N GLN A 111 0.14 -8.79 -18.52
CA GLN A 111 0.55 -9.90 -19.37
C GLN A 111 1.54 -10.83 -18.64
N LEU A 112 2.51 -10.26 -17.92
CA LEU A 112 3.44 -11.02 -17.09
C LEU A 112 2.74 -11.76 -15.94
N GLY A 113 1.67 -11.16 -15.41
CA GLY A 113 0.80 -11.72 -14.38
C GLY A 113 0.18 -13.05 -14.77
N HIS A 114 -0.07 -13.33 -16.06
CA HIS A 114 -0.64 -14.62 -16.47
C HIS A 114 0.29 -15.82 -16.19
N GLY A 115 1.61 -15.60 -16.19
CA GLY A 115 2.61 -16.64 -15.91
C GLY A 115 3.28 -16.55 -14.54
N SER A 116 3.14 -15.41 -13.87
CA SER A 116 3.90 -15.07 -12.65
C SER A 116 2.99 -14.52 -11.56
N LEU A 117 3.50 -14.37 -10.35
CA LEU A 117 2.88 -13.52 -9.34
C LEU A 117 3.47 -12.12 -9.48
N VAL A 118 2.66 -11.15 -9.94
CA VAL A 118 3.12 -9.77 -10.16
C VAL A 118 2.49 -8.83 -9.15
N VAL A 119 3.34 -8.01 -8.51
CA VAL A 119 2.92 -6.98 -7.55
C VAL A 119 3.44 -5.63 -8.03
N LEU A 120 2.55 -4.66 -8.21
CA LEU A 120 2.90 -3.25 -8.30
C LEU A 120 2.62 -2.62 -6.94
N TYR A 121 3.67 -2.08 -6.30
CA TYR A 121 3.59 -1.51 -4.97
C TYR A 121 3.80 0.00 -5.01
N ALA A 122 2.97 0.75 -4.28
CA ALA A 122 3.24 2.15 -3.95
C ALA A 122 2.91 2.41 -2.48
N GLU A 123 3.71 3.26 -1.82
CA GLU A 123 3.32 3.78 -0.50
C GLU A 123 2.29 4.90 -0.63
N PHE A 124 2.50 5.78 -1.61
CA PHE A 124 1.58 6.86 -1.96
C PHE A 124 1.22 6.71 -3.44
N PRO A 125 -0.05 6.44 -3.78
CA PRO A 125 -0.47 6.34 -5.17
C PRO A 125 -0.46 7.72 -5.82
N ASP A 126 -0.17 7.75 -7.12
CA ASP A 126 -0.21 8.92 -7.98
C ASP A 126 -0.93 8.57 -9.30
N PRO A 127 -1.21 9.54 -10.20
CA PRO A 127 -1.96 9.27 -11.42
C PRO A 127 -1.38 8.17 -12.32
N SER A 128 -0.04 8.02 -12.37
CA SER A 128 0.62 6.97 -13.15
C SER A 128 0.44 5.59 -12.52
N PHE A 129 0.52 5.50 -11.18
CA PHE A 129 0.16 4.29 -10.45
C PHE A 129 -1.30 3.91 -10.68
N GLU A 130 -2.21 4.88 -10.56
CA GLU A 130 -3.65 4.65 -10.76
C GLU A 130 -3.95 4.17 -12.19
N ALA A 131 -3.24 4.70 -13.19
CA ALA A 131 -3.37 4.25 -14.57
C ALA A 131 -3.02 2.76 -14.74
N MET A 132 -1.94 2.31 -14.10
CA MET A 132 -1.56 0.90 -14.10
C MET A 132 -2.47 0.03 -13.23
N ALA A 133 -2.89 0.53 -12.06
CA ALA A 133 -3.73 -0.20 -11.11
C ALA A 133 -5.12 -0.50 -11.69
N ARG A 134 -5.64 0.32 -12.62
CA ARG A 134 -6.88 0.03 -13.36
C ARG A 134 -6.82 -1.26 -14.19
N LEU A 135 -5.62 -1.72 -14.53
CA LEU A 135 -5.38 -2.95 -15.29
C LEU A 135 -5.10 -4.16 -14.38
N ALA A 136 -5.01 -3.96 -13.07
CA ALA A 136 -4.76 -5.02 -12.10
C ALA A 136 -6.00 -5.89 -11.88
N ASP A 137 -5.78 -7.19 -11.69
CA ASP A 137 -6.84 -8.12 -11.33
C ASP A 137 -7.40 -7.82 -9.93
N ARG A 138 -6.54 -7.30 -9.04
CA ARG A 138 -6.85 -6.99 -7.65
C ARG A 138 -6.10 -5.74 -7.20
N VAL A 139 -6.79 -4.89 -6.44
CA VAL A 139 -6.19 -3.70 -5.81
C VAL A 139 -6.39 -3.80 -4.30
N PHE A 140 -5.31 -3.65 -3.55
CA PHE A 140 -5.31 -3.70 -2.09
C PHE A 140 -4.88 -2.36 -1.50
N TYR A 141 -5.65 -1.86 -0.54
CA TYR A 141 -5.29 -0.69 0.27
C TYR A 141 -5.13 -1.14 1.73
N LEU A 142 -3.91 -1.02 2.25
CA LEU A 142 -3.60 -1.31 3.64
C LEU A 142 -3.40 0.00 4.38
N ALA A 143 -4.19 0.24 5.42
CA ALA A 143 -3.95 1.35 6.33
C ALA A 143 -2.77 1.04 7.25
N SER A 144 -1.99 2.07 7.62
CA SER A 144 -1.02 1.92 8.71
C SER A 144 -1.75 1.57 10.00
N PRO A 145 -1.23 0.63 10.81
CA PRO A 145 -1.79 0.33 12.12
C PRO A 145 -1.81 1.55 13.06
N ALA A 146 -0.96 2.57 12.81
CA ALA A 146 -0.99 3.85 13.53
C ALA A 146 -2.18 4.76 13.14
N ALA A 147 -2.79 4.53 11.97
CA ALA A 147 -3.95 5.26 11.48
C ALA A 147 -5.26 4.66 12.02
N ARG A 148 -5.30 4.28 13.30
CA ARG A 148 -6.59 4.07 13.97
C ARG A 148 -7.33 5.40 13.90
N PRO A 149 -8.56 5.46 13.33
CA PRO A 149 -9.36 6.65 13.42
C PRO A 149 -9.48 7.02 14.91
N PRO A 150 -9.33 8.30 15.29
CA PRO A 150 -9.50 8.68 16.68
C PRO A 150 -10.85 8.14 17.13
N ALA A 151 -10.85 7.37 18.22
CA ALA A 151 -12.08 6.83 18.80
C ALA A 151 -13.11 7.96 18.83
N PRO A 152 -14.37 7.72 18.40
CA PRO A 152 -15.37 8.77 18.39
C PRO A 152 -15.38 9.40 19.76
N ARG A 153 -14.99 10.68 19.85
CA ARG A 153 -15.02 11.42 21.12
C ARG A 153 -16.45 11.23 21.63
N ALA A 154 -16.59 10.54 22.76
CA ALA A 154 -17.87 10.44 23.43
C ALA A 154 -18.37 11.88 23.53
N ARG A 155 -19.44 12.21 22.79
CA ARG A 155 -20.12 13.51 22.94
C ARG A 155 -20.39 13.59 24.43
N GLY A 156 -19.67 14.49 25.12
CA GLY A 156 -19.89 14.72 26.54
C GLY A 156 -21.38 14.88 26.72
N ARG A 157 -21.99 14.04 27.56
CA ARG A 157 -23.39 14.18 27.95
C ARG A 157 -23.53 15.62 28.43
N GLY A 158 -24.07 16.48 27.57
CA GLY A 158 -24.55 17.78 27.96
C GLY A 158 -25.54 17.51 29.08
N ARG A 159 -25.25 18.03 30.27
CA ARG A 159 -26.22 18.05 31.36
C ARG A 159 -27.50 18.66 30.79
N GLU A 160 -28.56 17.85 30.70
CA GLU A 160 -29.91 18.35 30.48
C GLU A 160 -30.18 19.44 31.52
N ARG A 161 -30.28 20.67 31.05
CA ARG A 161 -30.77 21.78 31.87
C ARG A 161 -32.29 21.61 31.96
N TYR A 162 -32.76 21.08 33.09
CA TYR A 162 -34.18 21.17 33.46
C TYR A 162 -34.59 22.65 33.56
N PRO A 163 -35.71 23.08 32.93
CA PRO A 163 -36.32 24.37 33.23
C PRO A 163 -37.23 24.19 34.45
N GLY A 164 -36.67 24.30 35.65
CA GLY A 164 -37.42 24.26 36.90
C GLY A 164 -37.48 25.65 37.54
N GLY A 165 -38.64 26.32 37.44
CA GLY A 165 -38.88 27.63 38.03
C GLY A 165 -38.63 27.63 39.55
N LEU A 166 -37.87 28.63 40.00
CA LEU A 166 -37.71 28.96 41.41
C LEU A 166 -39.01 29.59 41.95
N PRO A 167 -39.57 29.11 43.06
CA PRO A 167 -40.54 29.90 43.81
C PRO A 167 -39.84 31.07 44.50
N ARG A 168 -40.38 32.26 44.27
CA ARG A 168 -40.10 33.47 45.05
C ARG A 168 -40.45 33.24 46.51
N GLY A 169 -39.60 33.71 47.43
CA GLY A 169 -39.93 33.74 48.85
C GLY A 169 -38.73 33.99 49.77
N GLN A 170 -37.98 35.06 49.52
CA GLN A 170 -37.03 35.60 50.49
C GLN A 170 -37.81 36.51 51.45
N GLN A 171 -37.74 36.26 52.77
CA GLN A 171 -37.89 37.29 53.79
C GLN A 171 -37.22 36.83 55.09
N THR A 172 -36.13 37.52 55.45
CA THR A 172 -35.48 37.48 56.76
C THR A 172 -35.50 38.90 57.33
N LEU A 173 -36.05 39.06 58.54
CA LEU A 173 -35.85 40.17 59.50
C LEU A 173 -36.75 39.83 60.69
N GLY A 174 -36.37 39.86 61.97
CA GLY A 174 -35.17 40.17 62.74
C GLY A 174 -35.49 39.86 64.21
N GLY A 175 -34.49 39.78 65.09
CA GLY A 175 -34.70 39.56 66.53
C GLY A 175 -35.48 40.70 67.22
N VAL A 176 -36.27 40.40 68.26
CA VAL A 176 -35.94 40.28 69.70
C VAL A 176 -37.02 39.38 70.32
#